data_AF-A0AA37ABC7-F1
#
_entry.id   AF-A0AA37ABC7-F1
#
_cell.length_a   1.000
_cell.length_b   1.000
_cell.length_c   1.000
_cell.angle_alpha   90.00
_cell.angle_beta   90.00
_cell.angle_gamma   90.00
#
_symmetry.space_group_name_H-M   'P 1'
#
loop_
_entity.id
_entity.type
_entity.pdbx_description
1 polymer ?
#
loop_
_entity_poly.entity_id
_entity_poly.type
_entity_poly.pdbx_seq_one_letter_code
_entity_poly.pdbx_strand_id
1 'polypeptide(L)' 'PAVTHEDRMMLEAVLSALSDEERQIVTLHALTGLRHREIAALLGLPLPTVLSKYSRALKKLQLAWKEAD' A
#
# COMPACT_ATOMS: atom_id res chain seq x y z
N PRO A 1 -20.57 -8.34 0.82
CA PRO A 1 -20.42 -7.56 2.06
C PRO A 1 -20.32 -6.07 1.76
N ALA A 2 -21.14 -5.23 2.39
CA ALA A 2 -21.01 -3.77 2.27
C ALA A 2 -19.94 -3.29 3.25
N VAL A 3 -18.94 -2.55 2.76
CA VAL A 3 -17.89 -1.93 3.59
C VAL A 3 -18.57 -0.98 4.59
N THR A 4 -18.33 -1.14 5.88
CA THR A 4 -18.94 -0.30 6.93
C THR A 4 -18.27 1.07 7.01
N HIS A 5 -18.76 1.96 7.88
CA HIS A 5 -18.10 3.23 8.16
C HIS A 5 -16.81 3.03 8.97
N GLU A 6 -16.83 2.11 9.94
CA GLU A 6 -15.67 1.72 10.73
C GLU A 6 -14.56 1.13 9.84
N ASP A 7 -14.92 0.25 8.89
CA ASP A 7 -13.96 -0.29 7.92
C ASP A 7 -13.27 0.82 7.10
N ARG A 8 -14.02 1.88 6.74
CA ARG A 8 -13.45 3.02 6.00
C ARG A 8 -12.52 3.85 6.86
N MET A 9 -12.89 4.12 8.10
CA MET A 9 -12.05 4.88 9.04
C MET A 9 -10.76 4.12 9.37
N MET A 10 -10.86 2.80 9.62
CA MET A 10 -9.69 1.95 9.82
C MET A 10 -8.81 1.92 8.57
N LEU A 11 -9.40 1.77 7.38
CA LEU A 11 -8.66 1.78 6.13
C LEU A 11 -7.96 3.13 5.90
N GLU A 12 -8.61 4.26 6.18
CA GLU A 12 -8.00 5.59 6.08
C GLU A 12 -6.83 5.74 7.06
N ALA A 13 -7.00 5.34 8.33
CA ALA A 13 -5.94 5.38 9.33
C ALA A 13 -4.74 4.53 8.92
N VAL A 14 -4.98 3.30 8.47
CA VAL A 14 -3.96 2.36 8.01
C VAL A 14 -3.24 2.87 6.75
N LEU A 15 -3.98 3.44 5.78
CA LEU A 15 -3.40 4.02 4.57
C LEU A 15 -2.64 5.32 4.85
N SER A 16 -3.02 6.09 5.88
CA SER A 16 -2.32 7.33 6.27
C SER A 16 -0.89 7.09 6.76
N ALA A 17 -0.59 5.88 7.27
CA ALA A 17 0.75 5.49 7.69
C ALA A 17 1.74 5.34 6.51
N LEU A 18 1.24 5.22 5.28
CA LEU A 18 2.04 5.10 4.07
C LEU A 18 2.41 6.46 3.49
N SER A 19 3.62 6.58 2.98
CA SER A 19 3.99 7.70 2.11
C SER A 19 3.19 7.64 0.80
N ASP A 20 3.10 8.75 0.08
CA ASP A 20 2.37 8.80 -1.20
C ASP A 20 2.86 7.73 -2.19
N GLU A 21 4.17 7.58 -2.34
CA GLU A 21 4.75 6.55 -3.21
C GLU A 21 4.46 5.13 -2.72
N GLU A 22 4.51 4.87 -1.41
CA GLU A 22 4.18 3.56 -0.84
C GLU A 22 2.71 3.20 -1.12
N ARG A 23 1.81 4.15 -0.87
CA ARG A 23 0.38 4.02 -1.12
C ARG A 23 0.09 3.81 -2.61
N GLN A 24 0.75 4.56 -3.49
CA GLN A 24 0.60 4.41 -4.94
C GLN A 24 1.08 3.04 -5.42
N ILE A 25 2.25 2.57 -4.96
CA ILE A 25 2.78 1.24 -5.30
C ILE A 25 1.84 0.13 -4.83
N VAL A 26 1.38 0.19 -3.58
CA VAL A 26 0.45 -0.81 -3.02
C VAL A 26 -0.88 -0.81 -3.78
N THR A 27 -1.44 0.37 -4.05
CA THR A 27 -2.72 0.52 -4.76
C THR A 27 -2.64 -0.05 -6.16
N LEU A 28 -1.59 0.28 -6.92
CA LEU A 28 -1.36 -0.25 -8.25
C LEU A 28 -1.26 -1.78 -8.18
N HIS A 29 -0.46 -2.33 -7.27
CA HIS A 29 -0.33 -3.79 -7.18
C HIS A 29 -1.65 -4.48 -6.80
N ALA A 30 -2.32 -4.01 -5.75
CA ALA A 30 -3.50 -4.65 -5.17
C ALA A 30 -4.77 -4.51 -6.03
N LEU A 31 -5.00 -3.34 -6.64
CA LEU A 31 -6.23 -3.08 -7.39
C LEU A 31 -6.12 -3.45 -8.87
N THR A 32 -4.93 -3.36 -9.46
CA THR A 32 -4.74 -3.58 -10.90
C THR A 32 -4.03 -4.90 -11.22
N GLY A 33 -3.42 -5.55 -10.22
CA GLY A 33 -2.65 -6.78 -10.42
C GLY A 33 -1.30 -6.58 -11.11
N LEU A 34 -0.87 -5.34 -11.34
CA LEU A 34 0.41 -5.04 -11.96
C LEU A 34 1.57 -5.61 -11.14
N ARG A 35 2.57 -6.16 -11.83
CA ARG A 35 3.81 -6.64 -11.21
C ARG A 35 4.69 -5.47 -10.83
N HIS A 36 5.54 -5.63 -9.80
CA HIS A 36 6.48 -4.58 -9.38
C HIS A 36 7.37 -4.04 -10.50
N ARG A 37 7.71 -4.86 -11.50
CA ARG A 37 8.46 -4.43 -12.70
C ARG A 37 7.65 -3.48 -13.58
N GLU A 38 6.37 -3.72 -13.76
CA GLU A 38 5.47 -2.87 -14.53
C GLU A 38 5.21 -1.55 -13.79
N ILE A 39 5.06 -1.62 -12.46
CA ILE A 39 4.93 -0.43 -11.60
C ILE A 39 6.22 0.41 -11.65
N ALA A 40 7.39 -0.22 -11.59
CA ALA A 40 8.68 0.47 -11.71
C ALA A 40 8.79 1.24 -13.04
N ALA A 41 8.41 0.61 -14.16
CA ALA A 41 8.38 1.26 -15.46
C ALA A 41 7.34 2.41 -15.51
N LEU A 42 6.13 2.18 -14.97
CA LEU A 42 5.05 3.16 -14.95
C LEU A 42 5.39 4.42 -14.14
N LEU A 43 6.06 4.25 -12.99
CA LEU A 43 6.41 5.34 -12.08
C LEU A 43 7.79 5.95 -12.38
N GLY A 44 8.54 5.42 -13.34
CA GLY A 44 9.91 5.86 -13.61
C GLY A 44 10.89 5.60 -12.45
N LEU A 45 10.61 4.60 -11.62
CA LEU A 45 11.40 4.26 -10.44
C LEU A 45 12.26 3.01 -10.68
N PRO A 46 13.45 2.90 -10.06
CA PRO A 46 14.20 1.65 -10.08
C PRO A 46 13.41 0.51 -9.43
N LEU A 47 13.44 -0.69 -10.03
CA LEU A 47 12.78 -1.88 -9.47
C LEU A 47 13.13 -2.15 -7.99
N PRO A 48 14.41 -2.04 -7.55
CA PRO A 48 14.74 -2.22 -6.13
C PRO A 48 14.05 -1.20 -5.21
N THR A 49 13.85 0.03 -5.71
CA THR A 49 13.13 1.09 -4.98
C THR A 49 11.66 0.70 -4.80
N VAL A 50 11.00 0.21 -5.85
CA VAL A 50 9.61 -0.26 -5.78
C VAL A 50 9.48 -1.43 -4.81
N LEU A 51 10.35 -2.44 -4.91
CA LEU A 51 10.33 -3.61 -4.02
C LEU A 51 10.53 -3.22 -2.54
N SER A 52 11.50 -2.34 -2.25
CA SER A 52 11.78 -1.90 -0.88
C SER A 52 10.66 -1.02 -0.31
N LYS A 53 10.04 -0.15 -1.12
CA LYS A 53 8.87 0.64 -0.71
C LYS A 53 7.65 -0.26 -0.47
N TYR A 54 7.39 -1.21 -1.35
CA TYR A 54 6.30 -2.17 -1.17
C TYR A 54 6.48 -3.00 0.12
N SER A 55 7.68 -3.53 0.38
CA SER A 55 7.97 -4.27 1.62
C SER A 55 7.79 -3.40 2.87
N ARG A 56 8.27 -2.16 2.86
CA ARG A 56 8.05 -1.21 3.97
C ARG A 56 6.57 -0.90 4.17
N ALA A 57 5.84 -0.69 3.08
CA ALA A 57 4.41 -0.45 3.13
C ALA A 57 3.67 -1.62 3.79
N LEU A 58 3.93 -2.86 3.38
CA LEU A 58 3.31 -4.04 4.00
C LEU A 58 3.60 -4.15 5.51
N LYS A 59 4.82 -3.84 5.94
CA LYS A 59 5.19 -3.82 7.37
C LYS A 59 4.42 -2.75 8.14
N LYS A 60 4.30 -1.54 7.58
CA LYS A 60 3.55 -0.44 8.20
C LYS A 60 2.06 -0.75 8.28
N LEU A 61 1.49 -1.32 7.22
CA LEU A 61 0.12 -1.81 7.23
C LEU A 61 -0.04 -2.82 8.36
N GLN A 62 0.76 -3.90 8.38
CA GLN A 62 0.67 -4.93 9.41
C GLN A 62 0.77 -4.38 10.84
N LEU A 63 1.61 -3.37 11.08
CA LEU A 63 1.68 -2.70 12.38
C LEU A 63 0.40 -1.93 12.70
N ALA A 64 -0.10 -1.13 11.77
CA ALA A 64 -1.31 -0.34 11.95
C ALA A 64 -2.55 -1.23 12.17
N TRP A 65 -2.64 -2.40 11.51
CA TRP A 65 -3.69 -3.39 11.78
C TRP A 65 -3.61 -3.94 13.21
N LYS A 66 -2.41 -4.25 13.71
CA LYS A 66 -2.21 -4.76 15.08
C LYS A 66 -2.50 -3.74 16.18
N GLU A 67 -2.36 -2.45 15.89
CA GLU A 67 -2.67 -1.37 16.84
C GLU A 67 -4.17 -1.02 16.85
N ALA A 68 -4.91 -1.43 15.83
CA ALA A 68 -6.35 -1.23 15.71
C ALA A 68 -7.19 -2.41 16.25
N ASP A 69 -6.57 -3.58 16.43
CA ASP A 69 -7.13 -4.76 17.12
C ASP A 69 -7.00 -4.65 18.66
#